data_AF-A0A352XXQ3-F1
#
_entry.id   AF-A0A352XXQ3-F1
#
_cell.length_a   1.000
_cell.length_b   1.000
_cell.length_c   1.000
_cell.angle_alpha   90.00
_cell.angle_beta   90.00
_cell.angle_gamma   90.00
#
_symmetry.space_group_name_H-M   'P 1'
#
loop_
_entity.id
_entity.type
_entity.pdbx_description
1 polymer ?
#
loop_
_entity_poly.entity_id
_entity_poly.type
_entity_poly.pdbx_seq_one_letter_code
_entity_poly.pdbx_strand_id
1 'polypeptide(L)'
;MTRIPRCLVIDTDIARSAGGLDAQDMRSKDCREFLIGVQETKHKVVSTKTIREEWHKHQSRFTRTWLVSMVAQKKVCWLDDVAGDVLRRKVDSLDEDIREELLEKKQLIEDVLKKDLNNRQTMLGKLQNIEEVLHSVEGKRDAMFKDIHLIEAALQADRIVISMDETVRGYFREVTQKVVELRQIAWVNPCKSEETALEWLQDGAELERERLLGYRTEESDS
;
A
#
# COMPACT_ATOMS: atom_id res chain seq x y z
N MET A 1 -14.22 21.56 21.05
CA MET A 1 -14.75 20.42 20.28
C MET A 1 -13.92 19.20 20.62
N THR A 2 -14.53 18.07 20.98
CA THR A 2 -13.80 16.82 21.26
C THR A 2 -13.48 16.13 19.93
N ARG A 3 -12.19 16.04 19.56
CA ARG A 3 -11.73 15.30 18.38
C ARG A 3 -12.13 13.83 18.48
N ILE A 4 -12.70 13.27 17.41
CA ILE A 4 -13.20 11.89 17.37
C ILE A 4 -12.01 10.93 17.19
N PRO A 5 -11.82 9.92 18.05
CA PRO A 5 -10.79 8.91 17.84
C PRO A 5 -11.01 8.13 16.54
N ARG A 6 -9.92 7.86 15.81
CA ARG A 6 -9.90 7.06 14.57
C ARG A 6 -9.11 5.76 14.77
N CYS A 7 -9.48 4.68 14.09
CA CYS A 7 -8.72 3.43 13.95
C CYS A 7 -7.90 3.50 12.65
N LEU A 8 -6.57 3.61 12.79
CA LEU A 8 -5.61 3.72 11.70
C LEU A 8 -5.05 2.33 11.33
N VAL A 9 -4.98 2.00 10.05
CA VAL A 9 -4.19 0.85 9.57
C VAL A 9 -2.75 1.32 9.41
N ILE A 10 -1.83 0.75 10.19
CA ILE A 10 -0.41 1.08 10.12
C ILE A 10 0.32 -0.08 9.47
N ASP A 11 0.95 0.20 8.35
CA ASP A 11 1.74 -0.76 7.59
C ASP A 11 2.96 -1.24 8.41
N THR A 12 3.34 -2.48 8.15
CA THR A 12 4.52 -3.12 8.70
C THR A 12 5.80 -2.41 8.28
N ASP A 13 5.83 -1.69 7.16
CA ASP A 13 6.99 -0.89 6.77
C ASP A 13 7.34 0.20 7.80
N ILE A 14 6.35 0.93 8.34
CA ILE A 14 6.48 1.89 9.44
C ILE A 14 7.01 1.18 10.68
N ALA A 15 6.38 0.04 11.02
CA ALA A 15 6.74 -0.74 12.19
C ALA A 15 8.17 -1.28 12.16
N ARG A 16 8.64 -1.65 10.97
CA ARG A 16 9.99 -2.14 10.70
C ARG A 16 11.00 -1.00 10.73
N SER A 17 10.67 0.14 10.12
CA SER A 17 11.58 1.29 9.97
C SER A 17 11.72 2.14 11.23
N ALA A 18 10.70 2.17 12.11
CA ALA A 18 10.77 2.86 13.40
C ALA A 18 11.87 2.24 14.29
N GLY A 19 13.03 2.89 14.32
CA GLY A 19 14.22 2.44 15.05
C GLY A 19 14.22 2.92 16.50
N GLY A 20 15.17 2.41 17.29
CA GLY A 20 15.41 2.89 18.65
C GLY A 20 15.91 4.35 18.69
N LEU A 21 16.02 4.93 19.88
CA LEU A 21 16.43 6.33 20.08
C LEU A 21 17.79 6.68 19.43
N ASP A 22 18.66 5.69 19.29
CA ASP A 22 20.00 5.86 18.69
C ASP A 22 19.98 5.97 17.15
N ALA A 23 18.83 5.72 16.51
CA ALA A 23 18.71 5.78 15.05
C ALA A 23 18.91 7.22 14.54
N GLN A 24 19.88 7.41 13.65
CA GLN A 24 20.24 8.72 13.10
C GLN A 24 19.52 9.05 11.78
N ASP A 25 19.08 8.02 11.05
CA ASP A 25 18.36 8.16 9.79
C ASP A 25 16.99 8.84 9.99
N MET A 26 16.66 9.79 9.11
CA MET A 26 15.46 10.63 9.24
C MET A 26 14.18 9.81 9.16
N ARG A 27 14.09 8.87 8.20
CA ARG A 27 12.91 8.00 8.05
C ARG A 27 12.62 7.21 9.33
N SER A 28 13.68 6.71 9.96
CA SER A 28 13.56 5.98 11.22
C SER A 28 13.04 6.86 12.37
N LYS A 29 13.45 8.15 12.41
CA LYS A 29 12.96 9.14 13.37
C LYS A 29 11.50 9.47 13.09
N ASP A 30 11.14 9.80 11.86
CA ASP A 30 9.78 10.18 11.45
C ASP A 30 8.77 9.06 11.75
N CYS A 31 9.10 7.81 11.40
CA CYS A 31 8.28 6.65 11.73
C CYS A 31 8.08 6.50 13.24
N ARG A 32 9.16 6.66 14.03
CA ARG A 32 9.10 6.55 15.49
C ARG A 32 8.26 7.68 16.09
N GLU A 33 8.49 8.91 15.67
CA GLU A 33 7.77 10.10 16.16
C GLU A 33 6.28 10.01 15.82
N PHE A 34 5.93 9.54 14.62
CA PHE A 34 4.55 9.29 14.26
C PHE A 34 3.90 8.23 15.17
N LEU A 35 4.56 7.09 15.42
CA LEU A 35 4.05 6.06 16.34
C LEU A 35 3.88 6.60 17.78
N ILE A 36 4.83 7.40 18.26
CA ILE A 36 4.71 8.08 19.56
C ILE A 36 3.49 9.00 19.57
N GLY A 37 3.29 9.82 18.53
CA GLY A 37 2.10 10.66 18.37
C GLY A 37 0.80 9.85 18.38
N VAL A 38 0.77 8.68 17.73
CA VAL A 38 -0.39 7.77 17.78
C VAL A 38 -0.63 7.30 19.22
N GLN A 39 0.43 7.00 19.97
CA GLN A 39 0.33 6.60 21.38
C GLN A 39 -0.17 7.73 22.29
N GLU A 40 0.20 8.98 22.03
CA GLU A 40 -0.17 10.15 22.85
C GLU A 40 -1.58 10.68 22.57
N THR A 41 -2.11 10.44 21.37
CA THR A 41 -3.48 10.82 21.00
C THR A 41 -4.52 9.80 21.48
N LYS A 42 -5.80 9.97 21.12
CA LYS A 42 -6.84 8.96 21.40
C LYS A 42 -7.01 7.93 20.27
N HIS A 43 -6.28 8.10 19.16
CA HIS A 43 -6.36 7.23 17.99
C HIS A 43 -5.94 5.81 18.33
N LYS A 44 -6.47 4.85 17.59
CA LYS A 44 -6.22 3.42 17.76
C LYS A 44 -5.54 2.87 16.52
N VAL A 45 -4.89 1.73 16.65
CA VAL A 45 -4.33 0.97 15.53
C VAL A 45 -5.21 -0.22 15.21
N VAL A 46 -5.47 -0.46 13.93
CA VAL A 46 -6.18 -1.65 13.45
C VAL A 46 -5.22 -2.83 13.45
N SER A 47 -5.67 -3.98 13.93
CA SER A 47 -4.92 -5.22 13.85
C SER A 47 -5.83 -6.36 13.41
N THR A 48 -5.56 -6.87 12.21
CA THR A 48 -6.13 -8.14 11.73
C THR A 48 -5.15 -9.28 11.99
N LYS A 49 -5.54 -10.53 11.74
CA LYS A 49 -4.63 -11.67 11.89
C LYS A 49 -3.46 -11.54 10.92
N THR A 50 -3.71 -11.19 9.66
CA THR A 50 -2.66 -11.01 8.64
C THR A 50 -1.69 -9.89 9.01
N ILE A 51 -2.19 -8.69 9.36
CA ILE A 51 -1.34 -7.56 9.78
C ILE A 51 -0.49 -7.94 11.00
N ARG A 52 -1.09 -8.62 11.98
CA ARG A 52 -0.37 -9.04 13.19
C ARG A 52 0.75 -10.01 12.87
N GLU A 53 0.54 -10.96 11.96
CA GLU A 53 1.56 -11.92 11.55
C GLU A 53 2.74 -11.25 10.83
N GLU A 54 2.48 -10.24 9.99
CA GLU A 54 3.54 -9.44 9.36
C GLU A 54 4.33 -8.63 10.37
N TRP A 55 3.64 -7.95 11.29
CA TRP A 55 4.28 -7.22 12.38
C TRP A 55 5.15 -8.16 13.23
N HIS A 56 4.68 -9.36 13.57
CA HIS A 56 5.49 -10.33 14.30
C HIS A 56 6.78 -10.73 13.57
N LYS A 57 6.77 -10.79 12.23
CA LYS A 57 7.93 -11.13 11.42
C LYS A 57 8.91 -9.96 11.26
N HIS A 58 8.43 -8.72 11.24
CA HIS A 58 9.23 -7.58 10.75
C HIS A 58 9.34 -6.38 11.71
N GLN A 59 8.58 -6.33 12.80
CA GLN A 59 8.61 -5.21 13.73
C GLN A 59 9.99 -5.05 14.39
N SER A 60 10.38 -3.79 14.61
CA SER A 60 11.57 -3.49 15.40
C SER A 60 11.34 -3.78 16.90
N ARG A 61 12.42 -3.77 17.70
CA ARG A 61 12.32 -3.87 19.16
C ARG A 61 11.51 -2.72 19.76
N PHE A 62 11.67 -1.52 19.22
CA PHE A 62 10.89 -0.35 19.64
C PHE A 62 9.41 -0.59 19.39
N THR A 63 9.05 -0.97 18.15
CA THR A 63 7.65 -1.13 17.76
C THR A 63 6.95 -2.27 18.50
N ARG A 64 7.67 -3.34 18.84
CA ARG A 64 7.15 -4.39 19.72
C ARG A 64 6.73 -3.84 21.08
N THR A 65 7.58 -3.04 21.72
CA THR A 65 7.28 -2.41 23.02
C THR A 65 6.13 -1.42 22.90
N TRP A 66 6.12 -0.62 21.82
CA TRP A 66 5.04 0.30 21.50
C TRP A 66 3.70 -0.45 21.35
N LEU A 67 3.65 -1.56 20.61
CA LEU A 67 2.43 -2.33 20.40
C LEU A 67 1.90 -2.91 21.71
N VAL A 68 2.79 -3.42 22.58
CA VAL A 68 2.40 -3.89 23.93
C VAL A 68 1.77 -2.75 24.74
N SER A 69 2.33 -1.54 24.66
CA SER A 69 1.76 -0.35 25.29
C SER A 69 0.36 -0.02 24.74
N MET A 70 0.19 -0.07 23.42
CA MET A 70 -1.11 0.18 22.77
C MET A 70 -2.17 -0.85 23.19
N VAL A 71 -1.80 -2.13 23.33
CA VAL A 71 -2.69 -3.18 23.86
C VAL A 71 -3.08 -2.88 25.30
N ALA A 72 -2.10 -2.56 26.17
CA ALA A 72 -2.36 -2.25 27.58
C ALA A 72 -3.28 -1.02 27.74
N GLN A 73 -3.15 -0.03 26.86
CA GLN A 73 -4.00 1.16 26.81
C GLN A 73 -5.37 0.94 26.13
N LYS A 74 -5.66 -0.29 25.65
CA LYS A 74 -6.89 -0.61 24.89
C LYS A 74 -7.04 0.19 23.59
N LYS A 75 -5.92 0.50 22.93
CA LYS A 75 -5.84 1.28 21.69
C LYS A 75 -5.60 0.42 20.45
N VAL A 76 -5.99 -0.86 20.49
CA VAL A 76 -5.96 -1.76 19.35
C VAL A 76 -7.40 -2.14 18.96
N CYS A 77 -7.76 -1.89 17.69
CA CYS A 77 -9.02 -2.32 17.08
C CYS A 77 -8.79 -3.70 16.45
N TRP A 78 -9.17 -4.76 17.16
CA TRP A 78 -9.06 -6.13 16.65
C TRP A 78 -10.18 -6.38 15.63
N LEU A 79 -9.79 -6.67 14.39
CA LEU A 79 -10.71 -7.02 13.31
C LEU A 79 -10.40 -8.42 12.80
N ASP A 80 -11.43 -9.09 12.29
CA ASP A 80 -11.22 -10.33 11.54
C ASP A 80 -10.64 -10.01 10.16
N ASP A 81 -9.83 -10.93 9.64
CA ASP A 81 -9.38 -10.85 8.25
C ASP A 81 -10.61 -10.90 7.33
N VAL A 82 -10.69 -9.98 6.37
CA VAL A 82 -11.69 -10.12 5.29
C VAL A 82 -11.20 -11.23 4.39
N ALA A 83 -12.04 -12.25 4.16
CA ALA A 83 -11.92 -13.09 2.98
C ALA A 83 -12.34 -12.24 1.75
N GLY A 84 -11.51 -11.28 1.38
CA GLY A 84 -11.82 -10.20 0.43
C GLY A 84 -11.79 -10.63 -1.02
N ASP A 85 -12.49 -11.71 -1.36
CA ASP A 85 -12.50 -12.28 -2.72
C ASP A 85 -12.96 -11.27 -3.77
N VAL A 86 -13.85 -10.32 -3.44
CA VAL A 86 -14.35 -9.35 -4.42
C VAL A 86 -13.28 -8.32 -4.77
N LEU A 87 -12.64 -7.69 -3.78
CA LEU A 87 -11.63 -6.67 -4.04
C LEU A 87 -10.40 -7.29 -4.71
N ARG A 88 -9.95 -8.45 -4.20
CA ARG A 88 -8.85 -9.21 -4.80
C ARG A 88 -9.13 -9.58 -6.24
N ARG A 89 -10.33 -10.08 -6.57
CA ARG A 89 -10.72 -10.36 -7.97
C ARG A 89 -10.74 -9.10 -8.84
N LYS A 90 -11.28 -7.99 -8.33
CA LYS A 90 -11.27 -6.70 -9.06
C LYS A 90 -9.86 -6.24 -9.39
N VAL A 91 -8.92 -6.41 -8.45
CA VAL A 91 -7.50 -6.09 -8.63
C VAL A 91 -6.81 -7.11 -9.56
N ASP A 92 -7.17 -8.38 -9.47
CA ASP A 92 -6.63 -9.44 -10.33
C ASP A 92 -6.99 -9.25 -11.81
N SER A 93 -8.26 -8.90 -12.05
CA SER A 93 -8.77 -8.63 -13.39
C SER A 93 -8.27 -7.29 -13.95
N LEU A 94 -7.48 -6.52 -13.18
CA LEU A 94 -6.83 -5.34 -13.73
C LEU A 94 -5.82 -5.79 -14.76
N ASP A 95 -5.97 -5.21 -15.94
CA ASP A 95 -5.04 -5.39 -17.05
C ASP A 95 -4.99 -6.87 -17.51
N GLU A 96 -6.03 -7.65 -17.20
CA GLU A 96 -6.21 -9.02 -17.69
C GLU A 96 -6.20 -9.05 -19.22
N ASP A 97 -6.96 -8.16 -19.86
CA ASP A 97 -6.95 -8.00 -21.32
C ASP A 97 -5.54 -7.74 -21.86
N ILE A 98 -4.74 -6.91 -21.16
CA ILE A 98 -3.37 -6.58 -21.56
C ILE A 98 -2.46 -7.80 -21.37
N ARG A 99 -2.59 -8.53 -20.26
CA ARG A 99 -1.82 -9.75 -19.98
C ARG A 99 -2.13 -10.83 -21.01
N GLU A 100 -3.40 -11.05 -21.33
CA GLU A 100 -3.82 -12.02 -22.36
C GLU A 100 -3.24 -11.64 -23.72
N GLU A 101 -3.38 -10.38 -24.14
CA GLU A 101 -2.82 -9.89 -25.41
C GLU A 101 -1.28 -10.08 -25.48
N LEU A 102 -0.56 -9.82 -24.39
CA LEU A 102 0.89 -10.01 -24.31
C LEU A 102 1.28 -11.49 -24.39
N LEU A 103 0.54 -12.38 -23.71
CA LEU A 103 0.79 -13.82 -23.73
C LEU A 103 0.53 -14.42 -25.12
N GLU A 104 -0.54 -14.00 -25.79
CA GLU A 104 -0.82 -14.41 -27.18
C GLU A 104 0.29 -13.95 -28.14
N LYS A 105 0.71 -12.68 -28.05
CA LYS A 105 1.82 -12.15 -28.86
C LYS A 105 3.13 -12.87 -28.57
N LYS A 106 3.41 -13.20 -27.30
CA LYS A 106 4.58 -13.98 -26.89
C LYS A 106 4.59 -15.33 -27.59
N GLN A 107 3.48 -16.08 -27.49
CA GLN A 107 3.35 -17.41 -28.09
C GLN A 107 3.52 -17.38 -29.60
N LEU A 108 2.93 -16.38 -30.28
CA LEU A 108 3.06 -16.23 -31.72
C LEU A 108 4.52 -16.00 -32.15
N ILE A 109 5.25 -15.15 -31.44
CA ILE A 109 6.67 -14.87 -31.75
C ILE A 109 7.53 -16.11 -31.53
N GLU A 110 7.30 -16.84 -30.43
CA GLU A 110 8.00 -18.10 -30.17
C GLU A 110 7.78 -19.14 -31.26
N ASP A 111 6.55 -19.24 -31.79
CA ASP A 111 6.25 -20.17 -32.87
C ASP A 111 6.83 -19.76 -34.22
N VAL A 112 6.94 -18.45 -34.49
CA VAL A 112 7.67 -17.94 -35.66
C VAL A 112 9.17 -18.22 -35.52
N LEU A 113 9.77 -18.00 -34.34
CA LEU A 113 11.18 -18.27 -34.06
C LEU A 113 11.56 -19.75 -34.26
N LYS A 114 10.63 -20.68 -34.03
CA LYS A 114 10.82 -22.11 -34.30
C LYS A 114 10.84 -22.44 -35.80
N LYS A 115 10.22 -21.62 -36.65
CA LYS A 115 9.99 -21.90 -38.07
C LYS A 115 10.86 -21.09 -39.04
N ASP A 116 11.21 -19.85 -38.70
CA ASP A 116 11.97 -18.93 -39.55
C ASP A 116 13.18 -18.35 -38.81
N LEU A 117 14.37 -18.69 -39.30
CA LEU A 117 15.64 -18.21 -38.74
C LEU A 117 16.12 -16.89 -39.36
N ASN A 118 15.57 -16.46 -40.50
CA ASN A 118 16.05 -15.29 -41.23
C ASN A 118 15.79 -13.97 -40.47
N ASN A 119 14.75 -13.94 -39.64
CA ASN A 119 14.36 -12.77 -38.84
C ASN A 119 14.65 -12.93 -37.33
N ARG A 120 15.49 -13.91 -36.96
CA ARG A 120 15.68 -14.34 -35.56
C ARG A 120 16.05 -13.18 -34.63
N GLN A 121 17.00 -12.34 -35.02
CA GLN A 121 17.48 -11.25 -34.15
C GLN A 121 16.37 -10.22 -33.87
N THR A 122 15.60 -9.85 -34.88
CA THR A 122 14.46 -8.92 -34.73
C THR A 122 13.38 -9.52 -33.84
N MET A 123 13.07 -10.81 -34.02
CA MET A 123 12.05 -11.51 -33.23
C MET A 123 12.48 -11.68 -31.77
N LEU A 124 13.75 -11.97 -31.50
CA LEU A 124 14.29 -12.00 -30.13
C LEU A 124 14.17 -10.65 -29.43
N GLY A 125 14.44 -9.54 -30.14
CA GLY A 125 14.26 -8.20 -29.58
C GLY A 125 12.79 -7.89 -29.23
N LYS A 126 11.85 -8.31 -30.09
CA LYS A 126 10.41 -8.18 -29.80
C LYS A 126 9.98 -9.03 -28.60
N LEU A 127 10.48 -10.27 -28.52
CA LEU A 127 10.20 -11.18 -27.42
C LEU A 127 10.69 -10.59 -26.09
N GLN A 128 11.93 -10.09 -26.06
CA GLN A 128 12.49 -9.44 -24.89
C GLN A 128 11.63 -8.25 -24.42
N ASN A 129 11.19 -7.39 -25.33
CA ASN A 129 10.31 -6.28 -24.99
C ASN A 129 8.96 -6.74 -24.41
N ILE A 130 8.37 -7.81 -24.95
CA ILE A 130 7.13 -8.37 -24.40
C ILE A 130 7.37 -8.92 -22.98
N GLU A 131 8.46 -9.64 -22.77
CA GLU A 131 8.80 -10.18 -21.45
C GLU A 131 9.03 -9.07 -20.42
N GLU A 132 9.71 -7.99 -20.80
CA GLU A 132 9.91 -6.81 -19.95
C GLU A 132 8.58 -6.15 -19.56
N VAL A 133 7.66 -5.96 -20.52
CA VAL A 133 6.34 -5.39 -20.25
C VAL A 133 5.49 -6.32 -19.38
N LEU A 134 5.44 -7.62 -19.70
CA LEU A 134 4.68 -8.61 -18.93
C LEU A 134 5.17 -8.66 -17.48
N HIS A 135 6.48 -8.68 -17.26
CA HIS A 135 7.08 -8.65 -15.93
C HIS A 135 6.72 -7.38 -15.16
N SER A 136 6.65 -6.22 -15.83
CA SER A 136 6.22 -4.97 -15.21
C SER A 136 4.76 -5.02 -14.75
N VAL A 137 3.86 -5.55 -15.59
CA VAL A 137 2.43 -5.70 -15.26
C VAL A 137 2.23 -6.67 -14.10
N GLU A 138 2.89 -7.84 -14.14
CA GLU A 138 2.86 -8.82 -13.05
C GLU A 138 3.48 -8.27 -11.76
N GLY A 139 4.61 -7.56 -11.85
CA GLY A 139 5.28 -6.96 -10.70
C GLY A 139 4.43 -5.91 -10.01
N LYS A 140 3.72 -5.06 -10.77
CA LYS A 140 2.75 -4.10 -10.24
C LYS A 140 1.61 -4.81 -9.49
N ARG A 141 1.02 -5.83 -10.13
CA ARG A 141 -0.05 -6.64 -9.54
C ARG A 141 0.42 -7.28 -8.23
N ASP A 142 1.56 -7.95 -8.24
CA ASP A 142 2.10 -8.66 -7.08
C ASP A 142 2.43 -7.73 -5.92
N ALA A 143 2.93 -6.51 -6.20
CA ALA A 143 3.12 -5.48 -5.18
C ALA A 143 1.79 -5.10 -4.53
N MET A 144 0.75 -4.81 -5.32
CA MET A 144 -0.58 -4.52 -4.77
C MET A 144 -1.16 -5.68 -3.96
N PHE A 145 -0.98 -6.92 -4.41
CA PHE A 145 -1.50 -8.10 -3.71
C PHE A 145 -0.83 -8.36 -2.37
N LYS A 146 0.44 -7.95 -2.22
CA LYS A 146 1.12 -8.00 -0.93
C LYS A 146 0.48 -7.07 0.08
N ASP A 147 0.01 -5.90 -0.35
CA ASP A 147 -0.50 -4.84 0.54
C ASP A 147 -2.03 -4.67 0.53
N ILE A 148 -2.76 -5.50 -0.24
CA ILE A 148 -4.21 -5.40 -0.37
C ILE A 148 -4.96 -5.64 0.95
N HIS A 149 -4.37 -6.40 1.88
CA HIS A 149 -4.92 -6.62 3.22
C HIS A 149 -4.95 -5.33 4.06
N LEU A 150 -4.05 -4.38 3.80
CA LEU A 150 -4.09 -3.05 4.43
C LEU A 150 -5.34 -2.28 4.00
N ILE A 151 -5.66 -2.33 2.70
CA ILE A 151 -6.87 -1.73 2.13
C ILE A 151 -8.12 -2.41 2.68
N GLU A 152 -8.15 -3.75 2.71
CA GLU A 152 -9.26 -4.53 3.27
C GLU A 152 -9.50 -4.16 4.74
N ALA A 153 -8.45 -4.03 5.54
CA ALA A 153 -8.54 -3.59 6.92
C ALA A 153 -9.04 -2.14 7.04
N ALA A 154 -8.59 -1.24 6.16
CA ALA A 154 -8.98 0.16 6.17
C ALA A 154 -10.46 0.34 5.80
N LEU A 155 -10.97 -0.47 4.85
CA LEU A 155 -12.39 -0.49 4.47
C LEU A 155 -13.32 -0.94 5.60
N GLN A 156 -12.84 -1.77 6.52
CA GLN A 156 -13.56 -2.17 7.73
C GLN A 156 -13.43 -1.18 8.90
N ALA A 157 -12.55 -0.19 8.77
CA ALA A 157 -12.21 0.78 9.81
C ALA A 157 -12.52 2.22 9.33
N ASP A 158 -11.66 3.18 9.69
CA ASP A 158 -11.83 4.59 9.36
C ASP A 158 -11.27 4.99 7.99
N ARG A 159 -10.94 4.03 7.12
CA ARG A 159 -10.41 4.27 5.75
C ARG A 159 -9.07 5.00 5.72
N ILE A 160 -8.22 4.80 6.73
CA ILE A 160 -6.90 5.43 6.82
C ILE A 160 -5.81 4.37 6.82
N VAL A 161 -4.87 4.47 5.88
CA VAL A 161 -3.64 3.70 5.80
C VAL A 161 -2.45 4.62 6.04
N ILE A 162 -1.54 4.19 6.91
CA ILE A 162 -0.25 4.83 7.17
C ILE A 162 0.84 3.91 6.60
N SER A 163 1.58 4.36 5.60
CA SER A 163 2.64 3.59 4.91
C SER A 163 3.61 4.52 4.19
N MET A 164 4.87 4.12 4.07
CA MET A 164 5.87 4.86 3.29
C MET A 164 5.93 4.44 1.82
N ASP A 165 5.23 3.38 1.42
CA ASP A 165 5.33 2.83 0.08
C ASP A 165 4.56 3.69 -0.94
N GLU A 166 5.25 4.69 -1.48
CA GLU A 166 4.72 5.56 -2.53
C GLU A 166 4.51 4.83 -3.86
N THR A 167 5.19 3.71 -4.09
CA THR A 167 5.02 2.92 -5.33
C THR A 167 3.68 2.20 -5.28
N VAL A 168 3.43 1.49 -4.19
CA VAL A 168 2.15 0.79 -3.94
C VAL A 168 1.00 1.78 -3.83
N ARG A 169 1.21 2.94 -3.17
CA ARG A 169 0.25 4.06 -3.19
C ARG A 169 -0.09 4.47 -4.61
N GLY A 170 0.92 4.69 -5.47
CA GLY A 170 0.74 5.04 -6.88
C GLY A 170 -0.10 4.01 -7.63
N TYR A 171 0.19 2.72 -7.43
CA TYR A 171 -0.59 1.64 -8.04
C TYR A 171 -2.04 1.64 -7.58
N PHE A 172 -2.33 1.77 -6.28
CA PHE A 172 -3.72 1.87 -5.82
C PHE A 172 -4.43 3.15 -6.32
N ARG A 173 -3.71 4.28 -6.45
CA ARG A 173 -4.25 5.52 -7.04
C ARG A 173 -4.73 5.31 -8.46
N GLU A 174 -3.92 4.69 -9.32
CA GLU A 174 -4.30 4.39 -10.71
C GLU A 174 -5.56 3.53 -10.78
N VAL A 175 -5.67 2.55 -9.87
CA VAL A 175 -6.77 1.58 -9.83
C VAL A 175 -8.08 2.19 -9.36
N THR A 176 -8.06 3.33 -8.67
CA THR A 176 -9.29 4.02 -8.23
C THR A 176 -10.22 4.43 -9.38
N GLN A 177 -9.71 4.46 -10.62
CA GLN A 177 -10.54 4.62 -11.82
C GLN A 177 -11.57 3.50 -11.98
N LYS A 178 -11.11 2.25 -11.82
CA LYS A 178 -11.88 1.03 -12.03
C LYS A 178 -12.51 0.50 -10.73
N VAL A 179 -11.87 0.75 -9.58
CA VAL A 179 -12.32 0.29 -8.26
C VAL A 179 -12.65 1.50 -7.38
N VAL A 180 -13.91 1.94 -7.47
CA VAL A 180 -14.39 3.19 -6.84
C VAL A 180 -14.33 3.17 -5.32
N GLU A 181 -14.39 2.01 -4.69
CA GLU A 181 -14.33 1.85 -3.24
C GLU A 181 -13.00 2.33 -2.65
N LEU A 182 -11.92 2.30 -3.44
CA LEU A 182 -10.60 2.75 -3.04
C LEU A 182 -10.47 4.27 -2.97
N ARG A 183 -11.35 5.00 -3.66
CA ARG A 183 -11.28 6.48 -3.75
C ARG A 183 -11.35 7.16 -2.39
N GLN A 184 -11.98 6.52 -1.40
CA GLN A 184 -12.20 7.07 -0.07
C GLN A 184 -11.16 6.63 0.96
N ILE A 185 -10.12 5.89 0.55
CA ILE A 185 -9.00 5.56 1.44
C ILE A 185 -8.05 6.77 1.49
N ALA A 186 -7.82 7.30 2.68
CA ALA A 186 -6.71 8.21 2.95
C ALA A 186 -5.42 7.41 3.10
N TRP A 187 -4.39 7.80 2.36
CA TRP A 187 -3.05 7.24 2.48
C TRP A 187 -2.11 8.33 2.97
N VAL A 188 -1.42 8.08 4.08
CA VAL A 188 -0.55 9.04 4.73
C VAL A 188 0.85 8.46 4.91
N ASN A 189 1.84 9.21 4.43
CA ASN A 189 3.25 8.88 4.57
C ASN A 189 3.92 9.83 5.58
N PRO A 190 4.26 9.36 6.80
CA PRO A 190 4.85 10.22 7.81
C PRO A 190 6.28 10.67 7.49
N CYS A 191 6.93 10.04 6.51
CA CYS A 191 8.29 10.40 6.08
C CYS A 191 8.30 11.42 4.93
N LYS A 192 7.13 11.93 4.52
CA LYS A 192 6.98 13.05 3.60
C LYS A 192 6.65 14.31 4.38
N SER A 193 7.55 15.30 4.35
CA SER A 193 7.39 16.53 5.13
C SER A 193 6.19 17.35 4.65
N GLU A 194 5.89 17.32 3.36
CA GLU A 194 4.72 17.96 2.76
C GLU A 194 3.39 17.39 3.26
N GLU A 195 3.38 16.19 3.82
CA GLU A 195 2.18 15.57 4.35
C GLU A 195 1.86 15.96 5.80
N THR A 196 2.77 16.65 6.50
CA THR A 196 2.53 17.15 7.88
C THR A 196 1.84 16.13 8.81
N ALA A 197 2.20 14.84 8.67
CA ALA A 197 1.38 13.74 9.19
C ALA A 197 1.18 13.79 10.70
N LEU A 198 2.18 14.26 11.46
CA LEU A 198 2.06 14.37 12.92
C LEU A 198 1.09 15.48 13.34
N GLU A 199 1.12 16.63 12.67
CA GLU A 199 0.21 17.75 12.92
C GLU A 199 -1.23 17.33 12.56
N TRP A 200 -1.42 16.74 11.39
CA TRP A 200 -2.69 16.17 10.95
C TRP A 200 -3.25 15.14 11.93
N LEU A 201 -2.40 14.24 12.43
CA LEU A 201 -2.77 13.24 13.43
C LEU A 201 -3.20 13.91 14.74
N GLN A 202 -2.42 14.87 15.24
CA GLN A 202 -2.77 15.63 16.43
C GLN A 202 -4.09 16.36 16.24
N ASP A 203 -4.35 16.86 15.03
CA ASP A 203 -5.56 17.59 14.65
C ASP A 203 -6.82 16.75 14.45
N GLY A 204 -6.72 15.43 14.67
CA GLY A 204 -7.86 14.52 14.73
C GLY A 204 -7.92 13.54 13.57
N ALA A 205 -6.90 13.52 12.71
CA ALA A 205 -6.77 12.59 11.59
C ALA A 205 -8.01 12.61 10.67
N GLU A 206 -8.47 13.80 10.30
CA GLU A 206 -9.63 13.94 9.41
C GLU A 206 -9.32 13.46 7.99
N LEU A 207 -10.33 12.95 7.29
CA LEU A 207 -10.20 12.50 5.90
C LEU A 207 -10.12 13.69 4.95
N GLU A 208 -8.94 14.28 4.86
CA GLU A 208 -8.63 15.39 3.95
C GLU A 208 -8.65 14.90 2.50
N ARG A 209 -9.33 15.67 1.64
CA ARG A 209 -9.51 15.31 0.22
C ARG A 209 -8.16 15.00 -0.45
N GLU A 210 -7.13 15.77 -0.16
CA GLU A 210 -5.81 15.67 -0.79
C GLU A 210 -5.06 14.36 -0.45
N ARG A 211 -5.43 13.72 0.68
CA ARG A 211 -4.84 12.44 1.12
C ARG A 211 -5.55 11.23 0.54
N LEU A 212 -6.74 11.44 -0.04
CA LEU A 212 -7.54 10.35 -0.59
C LEU A 212 -6.90 9.79 -1.87
N LEU A 213 -6.85 8.47 -2.01
CA LEU A 213 -6.33 7.83 -3.23
C LEU A 213 -7.08 8.25 -4.50
N GLY A 214 -8.35 8.62 -4.38
CA GLY A 214 -9.17 9.11 -5.50
C GLY A 214 -8.98 10.58 -5.86
N TYR A 215 -8.14 11.32 -5.12
CA TYR A 215 -7.91 12.73 -5.39
C TYR A 215 -7.04 12.95 -6.63
N ARG A 216 -7.43 13.93 -7.44
CA ARG A 216 -6.69 14.42 -8.61
C ARG A 216 -6.59 15.92 -8.51
N THR A 217 -5.39 16.45 -8.70
CA THR A 217 -5.19 17.88 -8.90
C THR A 217 -5.69 18.23 -10.30
N GLU A 218 -6.38 19.36 -10.44
CA GLU A 218 -7.01 19.80 -11.71
C GLU A 218 -6.01 20.02 -12.87
N GLU A 219 -4.70 19.90 -12.61
CA GLU A 219 -3.63 20.02 -13.61
C GLU A 219 -3.30 18.73 -14.37
N SER A 220 -3.94 17.59 -14.05
CA SER A 220 -3.59 16.27 -14.62
C SER A 220 -4.49 15.79 -15.76
N ASP A 221 -5.44 16.60 -16.22
CA ASP A 221 -6.31 16.34 -17.38
C ASP A 221 -6.05 17.34 -18.55
N SER A 222 -4.86 17.95 -18.63
CA SER A 222 -4.43 18.84 -19.72
C SER A 222 -3.39 18.20 -20.64
#